data_AF-X6MMZ7-F1
#
_entry.id   AF-X6MMZ7-F1
#
_cell.length_a   1.000
_cell.length_b   1.000
_cell.length_c   1.000
_cell.angle_alpha   90.00
_cell.angle_beta   90.00
_cell.angle_gamma   90.00
#
_symmetry.space_group_name_H-M   'P 1'
#
loop_
_entity.id
_entity.type
_entity.pdbx_description
1 polymer ?
#
loop_
_entity_poly.entity_id
_entity_poly.type
_entity_poly.pdbx_seq_one_letter_code
_entity_poly.pdbx_strand_id
1 'polypeptide(L)'
;MSLFKAYVTAEGKTHTIMLPDLTLEQLKQQLLQLTQSTQADDIFTIVDRSGNRIDTDKDVVHAFESSPVDFTVQFRSSLVFMFYYFYFAPKNKERIDEYEIKDISNVNGLEQSIMKKDIIPEALDFKKHWSMYWRQSNVEAAKTVEQMMHDNQQGLIIVACNTLKWKNRNGGFSSIINVIKNSNKDNTKEFGEYCVYVIKRKSIILEQVNIDGNIYVVDCKFGCKVYMNITTQLFVTKDAVIDEQIKQHINPIPWNTKIHHDIPLQFHNLETKKEICIKQNLIDESIIHLQEYLQIAMNMFGFNHHYIAIAYNLLGNVYSNNKEQPDKAIELFEKALHIILHIFGINNDFVASIYTNLGIAYEKKSIYDKAIECYEKALTIFSNTNKITADSFWNLALIFAKLGDNKTACRYFEEAWKIYSTIFGEWNRESLRAKWKVEKLSE
;
A
#
# COMPACT_ATOMS: atom_id res chain seq x y z
N MET A 1 -3.36 -32.53 -32.24
CA MET A 1 -2.71 -32.40 -30.92
C MET A 1 -3.29 -31.18 -30.24
N SER A 2 -3.88 -31.36 -29.05
CA SER A 2 -4.33 -30.24 -28.21
C SER A 2 -3.09 -29.53 -27.66
N LEU A 3 -2.91 -28.25 -27.98
CA LEU A 3 -1.80 -27.45 -27.45
C LEU A 3 -2.26 -26.76 -26.17
N PHE A 4 -1.48 -26.90 -25.10
CA PHE A 4 -1.66 -26.12 -23.87
C PHE A 4 -1.15 -24.69 -24.15
N LYS A 5 -2.10 -23.76 -24.31
CA LYS A 5 -1.80 -22.34 -24.51
C LYS A 5 -1.62 -21.68 -23.15
N ALA A 6 -0.52 -20.96 -23.03
CA ALA A 6 -0.11 -20.40 -21.77
C ALA A 6 0.48 -19.00 -22.02
N TYR A 7 0.17 -18.02 -21.16
CA TYR A 7 0.66 -16.65 -21.29
C TYR A 7 1.85 -16.45 -20.35
N VAL A 8 2.78 -15.57 -20.69
CA VAL A 8 4.02 -15.38 -19.94
C VAL A 8 4.33 -13.90 -19.87
N THR A 9 4.42 -13.33 -18.67
CA THR A 9 4.80 -11.93 -18.51
C THR A 9 6.28 -11.84 -18.11
N ALA A 10 7.15 -11.65 -19.10
CA ALA A 10 8.59 -11.45 -18.88
C ALA A 10 8.94 -10.01 -19.24
N GLU A 11 9.65 -9.30 -18.35
CA GLU A 11 10.15 -7.93 -18.61
C GLU A 11 9.06 -6.94 -19.06
N GLY A 12 7.84 -7.09 -18.51
CA GLY A 12 6.70 -6.25 -18.84
C GLY A 12 6.05 -6.55 -20.20
N LYS A 13 6.46 -7.61 -20.89
CA LYS A 13 5.85 -8.09 -22.13
C LYS A 13 5.16 -9.44 -21.91
N THR A 14 3.92 -9.53 -22.38
CA THR A 14 3.17 -10.79 -22.39
C THR A 14 3.49 -11.57 -23.66
N HIS A 15 4.12 -12.72 -23.50
CA HIS A 15 4.41 -13.68 -24.56
C HIS A 15 3.40 -14.82 -24.47
N THR A 16 3.11 -15.44 -25.61
CA THR A 16 2.31 -16.67 -25.64
C THR A 16 3.26 -17.83 -25.84
N ILE A 17 3.22 -18.81 -24.93
CA ILE A 17 3.88 -20.10 -25.14
C ILE A 17 2.83 -21.15 -25.46
N MET A 18 3.23 -22.08 -26.31
CA MET A 18 2.42 -23.21 -26.72
C MET A 18 3.17 -24.46 -26.31
N LEU A 19 2.62 -25.21 -25.35
CA LEU A 19 3.17 -26.47 -24.89
C LEU A 19 2.38 -27.61 -25.53
N PRO A 20 2.99 -28.41 -26.43
CA PRO A 20 2.37 -29.61 -26.96
C PRO A 20 1.97 -30.59 -25.86
N ASP A 21 2.82 -30.71 -24.82
CA ASP A 21 2.63 -31.55 -23.65
C ASP A 21 3.13 -30.83 -22.38
N LEU A 22 2.57 -31.16 -21.21
CA LEU A 22 3.01 -30.59 -19.92
C LEU A 22 4.23 -31.34 -19.36
N THR A 23 5.38 -31.19 -20.03
CA THR A 23 6.67 -31.77 -19.60
C THR A 23 7.62 -30.68 -19.13
N LEU A 24 8.51 -31.02 -18.18
CA LEU A 24 9.53 -30.12 -17.65
C LEU A 24 10.52 -29.69 -18.73
N GLU A 25 10.85 -30.58 -19.66
CA GLU A 25 11.76 -30.26 -20.76
C GLU A 25 11.16 -29.21 -21.69
N GLN A 26 9.90 -29.36 -22.10
CA GLN A 26 9.23 -28.37 -22.97
C GLN A 26 9.02 -27.04 -22.26
N LEU A 27 8.66 -27.07 -20.97
CA LEU A 27 8.56 -25.86 -20.15
C LEU A 27 9.92 -25.13 -20.12
N LYS A 28 11.02 -25.83 -19.81
CA LYS A 28 12.37 -25.25 -19.82
C LYS A 28 12.75 -24.65 -21.18
N GLN A 29 12.51 -25.37 -22.27
CA GLN A 29 12.83 -24.89 -23.62
C GLN A 29 12.08 -23.60 -23.98
N GLN A 30 10.79 -23.51 -23.66
CA GLN A 30 10.00 -22.30 -23.90
C GLN A 30 10.50 -21.13 -23.04
N LEU A 31 10.81 -21.38 -21.76
CA LEU A 31 11.36 -20.36 -20.86
C LEU A 31 12.72 -19.83 -21.35
N LEU A 32 13.62 -20.71 -21.80
CA LEU A 32 14.93 -20.33 -22.35
C LEU A 32 14.79 -19.46 -23.61
N GLN A 33 13.87 -19.85 -24.50
CA GLN A 33 13.61 -19.10 -25.73
C GLN A 33 13.10 -17.68 -25.41
N LEU A 34 12.23 -17.54 -24.42
CA LEU A 34 11.70 -16.24 -23.97
C LEU A 34 12.78 -15.35 -23.37
N THR A 35 13.72 -15.94 -22.63
CA THR A 35 14.83 -15.21 -22.00
C THR A 35 16.06 -15.09 -22.90
N GLN A 36 15.97 -15.51 -24.17
CA GLN A 36 17.07 -15.52 -25.14
C GLN A 36 18.32 -16.29 -24.64
N SER A 37 18.16 -17.26 -23.72
CA SER A 37 19.23 -18.16 -23.30
C SER A 37 19.26 -19.38 -24.20
N THR A 38 20.45 -19.82 -24.59
CA THR A 38 20.66 -20.94 -25.53
C THR A 38 21.11 -22.23 -24.84
N GLN A 39 21.24 -22.25 -23.51
CA GLN A 39 21.73 -23.41 -22.76
C GLN A 39 20.72 -23.87 -21.71
N ALA A 40 20.19 -25.10 -21.83
CA ALA A 40 19.20 -25.62 -20.88
C ALA A 40 19.70 -25.74 -19.43
N ASP A 41 21.02 -25.89 -19.26
CA ASP A 41 21.69 -25.92 -17.97
C ASP A 41 21.78 -24.54 -17.30
N ASP A 42 21.37 -23.48 -17.99
CA ASP A 42 21.28 -22.14 -17.41
C ASP A 42 20.10 -22.03 -16.45
N ILE A 43 19.06 -22.88 -16.50
CA ILE A 43 17.98 -22.84 -15.51
C ILE A 43 18.41 -23.59 -14.25
N PHE A 44 18.64 -22.85 -13.16
CA PHE A 44 19.06 -23.36 -11.85
C PHE A 44 17.90 -23.93 -11.04
N THR A 45 16.75 -23.27 -10.99
CA THR A 45 15.58 -23.73 -10.23
C THR A 45 14.29 -23.16 -10.83
N ILE A 46 13.23 -23.97 -10.84
CA ILE A 46 11.86 -23.53 -11.11
C ILE A 46 11.05 -23.83 -9.85
N VAL A 47 10.29 -22.86 -9.34
CA VAL A 47 9.35 -23.07 -8.24
C VAL A 47 7.94 -22.63 -8.62
N ASP A 48 6.93 -23.31 -8.09
CA ASP A 48 5.51 -22.96 -8.23
C ASP A 48 5.10 -21.80 -7.28
N ARG A 49 3.83 -21.39 -7.34
CA ARG A 49 3.22 -20.36 -6.46
C ARG A 49 3.35 -20.64 -4.96
N SER A 50 3.35 -21.91 -4.58
CA SER A 50 3.48 -22.36 -3.19
C SER A 50 4.94 -22.45 -2.74
N GLY A 51 5.90 -22.16 -3.65
CA GLY A 51 7.33 -22.24 -3.41
C GLY A 51 7.87 -23.67 -3.53
N ASN A 52 7.08 -24.63 -4.03
CA ASN A 52 7.56 -25.98 -4.27
C ASN A 52 8.42 -26.02 -5.52
N ARG A 53 9.50 -26.80 -5.48
CA ARG A 53 10.36 -27.00 -6.64
C ARG A 53 9.66 -27.85 -7.70
N ILE A 54 9.93 -27.51 -8.96
CA ILE A 54 9.44 -28.23 -10.12
C ILE A 54 10.62 -28.95 -10.75
N ASP A 55 10.77 -30.21 -10.33
CA ASP A 55 11.90 -31.04 -10.72
C ASP A 55 11.46 -32.22 -11.62
N THR A 56 10.14 -32.44 -11.79
CA THR A 56 9.57 -33.53 -12.61
C THR A 56 8.39 -33.08 -13.49
N ASP A 57 8.05 -33.89 -14.50
CA ASP A 57 6.85 -33.67 -15.33
C ASP A 57 5.55 -33.68 -14.50
N LYS A 58 5.51 -34.45 -13.41
CA LYS A 58 4.34 -34.47 -12.51
C LYS A 58 4.16 -33.13 -11.81
N ASP A 59 5.26 -32.48 -11.43
CA ASP A 59 5.22 -31.16 -10.78
C ASP A 59 4.73 -30.09 -11.77
N VAL A 60 5.11 -30.21 -13.05
CA VAL A 60 4.58 -29.36 -14.12
C VAL A 60 3.08 -29.57 -14.28
N VAL A 61 2.64 -30.82 -14.43
CA VAL A 61 1.20 -31.13 -14.54
C VAL A 61 0.44 -30.57 -13.34
N HIS A 62 0.93 -30.79 -12.12
CA HIS A 62 0.28 -30.33 -10.89
C HIS A 62 0.21 -28.81 -10.79
N ALA A 63 1.29 -28.10 -11.12
CA ALA A 63 1.25 -26.65 -11.14
C ALA A 63 0.22 -26.15 -12.15
N PHE A 64 0.12 -26.80 -13.31
CA PHE A 64 -0.86 -26.48 -14.35
C PHE A 64 -2.32 -26.89 -14.02
N GLU A 65 -2.59 -27.53 -12.87
CA GLU A 65 -3.95 -27.73 -12.33
C GLU A 65 -4.48 -26.49 -11.59
N SER A 66 -3.61 -25.56 -11.20
CA SER A 66 -3.97 -24.32 -10.50
C SER A 66 -4.24 -23.18 -11.49
N SER A 67 -5.21 -22.29 -11.19
CA SER A 67 -5.49 -21.12 -12.03
C SER A 67 -5.46 -19.82 -11.19
N PRO A 68 -4.54 -18.88 -11.48
CA PRO A 68 -3.47 -18.96 -12.49
C PRO A 68 -2.33 -19.89 -12.06
N VAL A 69 -1.57 -20.39 -13.02
CA VAL A 69 -0.29 -21.07 -12.74
C VAL A 69 0.79 -20.02 -12.67
N ASP A 70 1.46 -19.93 -11.52
CA ASP A 70 2.60 -19.04 -11.32
C ASP A 70 3.88 -19.85 -11.17
N PHE A 71 4.93 -19.42 -11.88
CA PHE A 71 6.27 -19.97 -11.70
C PHE A 71 7.29 -18.85 -11.47
N THR A 72 8.30 -19.18 -10.68
CA THR A 72 9.54 -18.39 -10.57
C THR A 72 10.69 -19.22 -11.12
N VAL A 73 11.48 -18.62 -12.02
CA VAL A 73 12.62 -19.29 -12.67
C VAL A 73 13.90 -18.55 -12.29
N GLN A 74 14.91 -19.31 -11.87
CA GLN A 74 16.24 -18.82 -11.54
C GLN A 74 17.26 -19.31 -12.57
N PHE A 75 18.11 -18.41 -13.06
CA PHE A 75 19.18 -18.73 -14.02
C PHE A 75 20.57 -18.78 -13.35
N ARG A 76 21.49 -19.58 -13.90
CA ARG A 76 22.83 -19.91 -13.38
C ARG A 76 23.94 -19.02 -13.94
N SER A 77 23.76 -18.45 -15.14
CA SER A 77 24.85 -17.82 -15.92
C SER A 77 24.91 -16.29 -15.90
N SER A 78 24.27 -15.62 -14.95
CA SER A 78 24.61 -14.22 -14.67
C SER A 78 24.52 -13.91 -13.19
N LEU A 79 25.46 -13.11 -12.68
CA LEU A 79 25.42 -12.47 -11.35
C LEU A 79 24.23 -11.49 -11.19
N VAL A 80 23.19 -11.64 -12.02
CA VAL A 80 21.94 -10.88 -12.05
C VAL A 80 20.82 -11.85 -11.74
N PHE A 81 20.24 -11.71 -10.55
CA PHE A 81 18.97 -12.34 -10.22
C PHE A 81 17.89 -11.76 -11.15
N MET A 82 17.47 -12.51 -12.16
CA MET A 82 16.27 -12.19 -12.93
C MET A 82 15.14 -13.07 -12.44
N PHE A 83 14.19 -12.43 -11.75
CA PHE A 83 12.93 -13.03 -11.37
C PHE A 83 11.96 -12.85 -12.53
N TYR A 84 11.67 -13.93 -13.23
CA TYR A 84 10.61 -13.94 -14.22
C TYR A 84 9.34 -14.49 -13.58
N TYR A 85 8.25 -13.74 -13.70
CA TYR A 85 6.93 -14.10 -13.16
C TYR A 85 6.04 -14.56 -14.32
N PHE A 86 5.83 -15.87 -14.40
CA PHE A 86 5.05 -16.46 -15.48
C PHE A 86 3.59 -16.58 -15.03
N TYR A 87 2.67 -15.89 -15.69
CA TYR A 87 1.22 -15.97 -15.42
C TYR A 87 0.55 -16.85 -16.47
N PHE A 88 0.22 -18.09 -16.14
CA PHE A 88 -0.49 -18.95 -17.07
C PHE A 88 -1.98 -19.00 -16.76
N ALA A 89 -2.79 -18.42 -17.66
CA ALA A 89 -4.22 -18.63 -17.69
C ALA A 89 -4.55 -19.85 -18.57
N PRO A 90 -4.97 -21.00 -18.02
CA PRO A 90 -5.55 -22.05 -18.83
C PRO A 90 -6.89 -21.56 -19.38
N LYS A 91 -6.94 -21.17 -20.66
CA LYS A 91 -8.22 -21.19 -21.39
C LYS A 91 -8.56 -22.67 -21.52
N ASN A 92 -9.51 -23.13 -20.69
CA ASN A 92 -10.01 -24.50 -20.54
C ASN A 92 -9.73 -25.46 -21.70
N LYS A 93 -9.41 -26.71 -21.36
CA LYS A 93 -9.38 -27.90 -22.24
C LYS A 93 -10.61 -27.94 -23.16
N GLU A 94 -10.54 -27.29 -24.31
CA GLU A 94 -11.29 -27.57 -25.54
C GLU A 94 -10.89 -26.56 -26.62
N ARG A 95 -10.97 -27.04 -27.87
CA ARG A 95 -10.59 -26.40 -29.12
C ARG A 95 -10.91 -24.90 -29.18
N ILE A 96 -9.94 -24.13 -29.67
CA ILE A 96 -10.03 -22.70 -29.96
C ILE A 96 -11.10 -22.46 -31.04
N ASP A 97 -12.10 -21.65 -30.72
CA ASP A 97 -12.74 -20.73 -31.66
C ASP A 97 -12.63 -19.30 -31.10
N GLU A 98 -12.32 -18.37 -32.00
CA GLU A 98 -11.88 -16.99 -31.77
C GLU A 98 -12.96 -16.10 -31.16
N TYR A 99 -12.57 -15.24 -30.20
CA TYR A 99 -13.09 -13.87 -30.11
C TYR A 99 -11.99 -12.95 -29.56
N GLU A 100 -11.68 -11.92 -30.35
CA GLU A 100 -10.59 -10.96 -30.23
C GLU A 100 -10.71 -10.04 -29.01
N ILE A 101 -9.58 -9.82 -28.34
CA ILE A 101 -9.36 -8.66 -27.46
C ILE A 101 -8.79 -7.57 -28.37
N LYS A 102 -9.51 -6.45 -28.52
CA LYS A 102 -8.98 -5.25 -29.18
C LYS A 102 -8.11 -4.44 -28.21
N ASP A 103 -6.85 -4.37 -28.61
CA ASP A 103 -5.75 -3.46 -28.29
C ASP A 103 -6.05 -2.19 -27.47
N ILE A 104 -5.24 -2.01 -26.41
CA ILE A 104 -4.78 -0.71 -25.92
C ILE A 104 -3.28 -0.56 -26.27
N SER A 105 -2.93 -0.82 -27.53
CA SER A 105 -1.65 -0.43 -28.11
C SER A 105 -1.84 0.86 -28.90
N ASN A 106 -1.98 1.98 -28.21
CA ASN A 106 -1.83 3.30 -28.83
C ASN A 106 -1.39 4.35 -27.82
N VAL A 107 -0.16 4.16 -27.31
CA VAL A 107 0.71 5.27 -26.93
C VAL A 107 2.12 4.91 -27.43
N ASN A 108 2.32 5.03 -28.74
CA ASN A 108 3.66 5.02 -29.33
C ASN A 108 4.29 6.40 -29.08
N GLY A 109 5.40 6.42 -28.34
CA GLY A 109 6.24 7.61 -28.21
C GLY A 109 6.80 7.83 -26.82
N LEU A 110 7.60 6.90 -26.29
CA LEU A 110 8.74 7.27 -25.47
C LEU A 110 9.78 6.16 -25.55
N GLU A 111 10.88 6.46 -26.23
CA GLU A 111 12.08 5.63 -26.23
C GLU A 111 12.49 5.28 -24.79
N GLN A 112 12.93 4.05 -24.63
CA GLN A 112 13.56 3.52 -23.42
C GLN A 112 14.74 4.41 -23.03
N SER A 113 14.50 5.42 -22.18
CA SER A 113 15.57 5.94 -21.35
C SER A 113 15.82 4.92 -20.25
N ILE A 114 16.91 4.18 -20.43
CA ILE A 114 17.51 3.31 -19.43
C ILE A 114 17.88 4.22 -18.24
N MET A 115 16.95 4.43 -17.31
CA MET A 115 17.27 4.94 -15.99
C MET A 115 18.11 3.87 -15.33
N LYS A 116 19.39 4.19 -15.16
CA LYS A 116 20.38 3.40 -14.45
C LYS A 116 19.78 2.87 -13.15
N LYS A 117 20.21 1.66 -12.82
CA LYS A 117 19.97 0.88 -11.60
C LYS A 117 20.59 1.55 -10.37
N ASP A 118 20.37 2.86 -10.21
CA ASP A 118 20.84 3.66 -9.10
C ASP A 118 19.69 3.77 -8.10
N ILE A 119 19.86 3.11 -6.94
CA ILE A 119 19.15 3.32 -5.66
C ILE A 119 17.66 3.61 -5.82
N ILE A 120 16.79 2.62 -5.58
CA ILE A 120 15.37 2.89 -5.34
C ILE A 120 15.32 4.00 -4.28
N PRO A 121 14.82 5.20 -4.62
CA PRO A 121 14.81 6.31 -3.69
C PRO A 121 14.14 5.88 -2.39
N GLU A 122 14.77 6.13 -1.25
CA GLU A 122 14.18 5.82 0.05
C GLU A 122 13.00 6.77 0.26
N ALA A 123 11.83 6.35 -0.22
CA ALA A 123 10.59 7.08 -0.08
C ALA A 123 10.19 7.17 1.40
N LEU A 124 9.16 7.98 1.68
CA LEU A 124 8.63 8.10 3.04
C LEU A 124 8.37 6.71 3.65
N ASP A 125 8.72 6.51 4.91
CA ASP A 125 8.45 5.25 5.58
C ASP A 125 6.96 5.16 5.84
N PHE A 126 6.47 4.05 5.35
CA PHE A 126 5.11 3.75 5.04
C PHE A 126 4.72 2.38 5.59
N LYS A 127 5.70 1.67 6.16
CA LYS A 127 5.53 0.38 6.84
C LYS A 127 4.71 0.54 8.11
N LYS A 128 4.92 1.65 8.83
CA LYS A 128 4.31 1.90 10.13
C LYS A 128 3.07 2.78 10.03
N HIS A 129 3.20 3.93 9.37
CA HIS A 129 2.10 4.88 9.19
C HIS A 129 1.74 4.94 7.71
N TRP A 130 0.47 4.75 7.38
CA TRP A 130 0.06 4.64 5.97
C TRP A 130 -1.29 5.30 5.64
N SER A 131 -1.94 5.91 6.62
CA SER A 131 -3.23 6.57 6.38
C SER A 131 -3.11 7.72 5.38
N MET A 132 -4.23 8.14 4.79
CA MET A 132 -4.25 9.35 3.95
C MET A 132 -3.76 10.58 4.72
N TYR A 133 -4.06 10.63 6.03
CA TYR A 133 -3.64 11.71 6.91
C TYR A 133 -2.13 11.74 7.13
N TRP A 134 -1.48 10.58 7.23
CA TRP A 134 -0.02 10.48 7.24
C TRP A 134 0.57 11.04 5.95
N ARG A 135 0.05 10.66 4.78
CA ARG A 135 0.53 11.21 3.48
C ARG A 135 0.35 12.72 3.40
N GLN A 136 -0.83 13.23 3.76
CA GLN A 136 -1.14 14.66 3.72
C GLN A 136 -0.25 15.48 4.67
N SER A 137 -0.03 15.00 5.89
CA SER A 137 0.84 15.68 6.86
C SER A 137 2.30 15.72 6.41
N ASN A 138 2.82 14.66 5.80
CA ASN A 138 4.18 14.66 5.23
C ASN A 138 4.30 15.55 3.98
N VAL A 139 3.27 15.63 3.13
CA VAL A 139 3.24 16.60 2.02
C VAL A 139 3.25 18.04 2.54
N GLU A 140 2.52 18.33 3.61
CA GLU A 140 2.53 19.65 4.24
C GLU A 140 3.89 20.00 4.87
N ALA A 141 4.52 19.03 5.53
CA ALA A 141 5.89 19.19 6.03
C ALA A 141 6.88 19.45 4.90
N ALA A 142 6.80 18.70 3.80
CA ALA A 142 7.65 18.89 2.63
C ALA A 142 7.51 20.30 2.01
N LYS A 143 6.27 20.80 1.86
CA LYS A 143 6.03 22.18 1.43
C LYS A 143 6.68 23.19 2.37
N THR A 144 6.61 22.92 3.67
CA THR A 144 7.21 23.79 4.70
C THR A 144 8.74 23.78 4.62
N VAL A 145 9.36 22.62 4.34
CA VAL A 145 10.81 22.52 4.10
C VAL A 145 11.23 23.41 2.95
N GLU A 146 10.59 23.27 1.78
CA GLU A 146 10.90 24.07 0.59
C GLU A 146 10.71 25.57 0.82
N GLN A 147 9.61 25.95 1.49
CA GLN A 147 9.37 27.35 1.84
C GLN A 147 10.44 27.90 2.78
N MET A 148 10.84 27.12 3.80
CA MET A 148 11.88 27.54 4.74
C MET A 148 13.24 27.69 4.07
N MET A 149 13.63 26.76 3.19
CA MET A 149 14.88 26.86 2.41
C MET A 149 14.86 28.11 1.51
N HIS A 150 13.76 28.37 0.80
CA HIS A 150 13.60 29.55 -0.04
C HIS A 150 13.72 30.85 0.76
N ASP A 151 13.13 30.90 1.96
CA ASP A 151 13.13 32.07 2.83
C ASP A 151 14.40 32.21 3.67
N ASN A 152 15.42 31.34 3.46
CA ASN A 152 16.63 31.24 4.28
C ASN A 152 16.33 31.09 5.79
N GLN A 153 15.27 30.38 6.12
CA GLN A 153 14.85 30.08 7.49
C GLN A 153 15.43 28.74 7.95
N GLN A 154 15.72 28.66 9.24
CA GLN A 154 16.31 27.48 9.86
C GLN A 154 15.36 26.93 10.92
N GLY A 155 15.30 25.61 11.06
CA GLY A 155 14.49 24.99 12.10
C GLY A 155 14.25 23.50 11.94
N LEU A 156 13.22 23.05 12.65
CA LEU A 156 12.81 21.66 12.74
C LEU A 156 11.32 21.57 12.41
N ILE A 157 10.95 20.64 11.54
CA ILE A 157 9.57 20.27 11.29
C ILE A 157 9.37 18.83 11.77
N ILE A 158 8.29 18.57 12.51
CA ILE A 158 7.99 17.24 13.06
C ILE A 158 6.59 16.85 12.60
N VAL A 159 6.49 15.69 11.94
CA VAL A 159 5.22 15.03 11.64
C VAL A 159 5.09 13.86 12.58
N ALA A 160 4.11 13.88 13.48
CA ALA A 160 3.95 12.83 14.49
C ALA A 160 2.48 12.47 14.70
N CYS A 161 2.22 11.22 15.10
CA CYS A 161 0.89 10.82 15.54
C CYS A 161 0.45 11.69 16.75
N ASN A 162 -0.69 12.37 16.62
CA ASN A 162 -1.41 13.21 17.57
C ASN A 162 -1.91 12.39 18.76
N THR A 163 -0.96 11.98 19.58
CA THR A 163 -1.26 11.54 20.93
C THR A 163 -1.38 12.77 21.83
N LEU A 164 -2.57 13.36 21.84
CA LEU A 164 -3.12 14.01 23.04
C LEU A 164 -3.23 13.03 24.24
N LYS A 165 -2.74 11.78 24.09
CA LYS A 165 -2.34 10.83 25.13
C LYS A 165 -0.84 10.48 25.07
N TRP A 166 0.08 11.44 25.10
CA TRP A 166 1.41 11.22 25.73
C TRP A 166 1.28 11.02 27.26
N LYS A 167 0.23 10.32 27.70
CA LYS A 167 0.01 9.92 29.09
C LYS A 167 0.75 8.60 29.31
N ASN A 168 1.81 8.71 30.11
CA ASN A 168 2.47 7.69 30.92
C ASN A 168 1.96 6.25 30.82
N ARG A 169 2.85 5.34 30.42
CA ARG A 169 3.05 4.14 31.24
C ARG A 169 4.13 4.31 32.30
N ASN A 170 5.12 5.20 32.16
CA ASN A 170 6.22 5.36 33.15
C ASN A 170 6.76 6.80 33.29
N GLY A 171 5.99 7.70 33.90
CA GLY A 171 6.49 8.82 34.72
C GLY A 171 7.45 9.89 34.16
N GLY A 172 7.86 9.92 32.89
CA GLY A 172 8.85 10.92 32.49
C GLY A 172 8.94 11.24 31.00
N PHE A 173 8.21 12.25 30.53
CA PHE A 173 8.51 12.99 29.29
C PHE A 173 7.92 14.40 29.35
N SER A 174 8.75 15.42 29.62
CA SER A 174 8.34 16.84 29.74
C SER A 174 8.81 17.74 28.59
N SER A 175 9.63 17.27 27.64
CA SER A 175 10.40 18.18 26.78
C SER A 175 9.71 18.62 25.48
N ILE A 176 9.22 17.73 24.60
CA ILE A 176 8.57 18.23 23.36
C ILE A 176 7.29 18.99 23.68
N ILE A 177 6.47 18.53 24.64
CA ILE A 177 5.23 19.23 24.99
C ILE A 177 5.57 20.64 25.51
N ASN A 178 6.68 20.84 26.22
CA ASN A 178 7.13 22.16 26.63
C ASN A 178 7.69 22.99 25.46
N VAL A 179 8.40 22.38 24.52
CA VAL A 179 8.86 23.06 23.29
C VAL A 179 7.69 23.49 22.40
N ILE A 180 6.66 22.64 22.26
CA ILE A 180 5.44 22.90 21.50
C ILE A 180 4.52 23.88 22.22
N LYS A 181 4.33 23.76 23.55
CA LYS A 181 3.51 24.70 24.34
C LYS A 181 4.09 26.12 24.36
N ASN A 182 5.41 26.25 24.24
CA ASN A 182 6.10 27.54 24.10
C ASN A 182 6.19 28.03 22.64
N SER A 183 5.69 27.26 21.68
CA SER A 183 5.54 27.69 20.29
C SER A 183 4.11 28.20 20.06
N ASN A 184 3.95 29.31 19.34
CA ASN A 184 2.61 29.85 19.03
C ASN A 184 1.75 28.77 18.35
N LYS A 185 0.45 28.71 18.71
CA LYS A 185 -0.51 27.76 18.12
C LYS A 185 -0.53 27.78 16.58
N ASP A 186 -0.18 28.90 15.97
CA ASP A 186 -0.08 29.08 14.51
C ASP A 186 0.95 28.18 13.82
N ASN A 187 1.87 27.57 14.58
CA ASN A 187 2.91 26.68 14.06
C ASN A 187 2.53 25.18 14.08
N THR A 188 1.26 24.86 14.37
CA THR A 188 0.75 23.48 14.39
C THR A 188 -0.38 23.29 13.39
N LYS A 189 -0.32 22.23 12.58
CA LYS A 189 -1.42 21.82 11.69
C LYS A 189 -1.82 20.38 11.99
N GLU A 190 -3.12 20.13 12.11
CA GLU A 190 -3.66 18.81 12.44
C GLU A 190 -4.26 18.13 11.19
N PHE A 191 -3.99 16.84 11.04
CA PHE A 191 -4.45 15.98 9.96
C PHE A 191 -4.94 14.66 10.57
N GLY A 192 -6.23 14.56 10.89
CA GLY A 192 -6.78 13.38 11.56
C GLY A 192 -6.03 13.09 12.88
N GLU A 193 -5.39 11.93 12.94
CA GLU A 193 -4.57 11.52 14.08
C GLU A 193 -3.10 11.97 13.98
N TYR A 194 -2.70 12.85 13.05
CA TYR A 194 -1.31 13.32 12.92
C TYR A 194 -1.23 14.83 13.04
N CYS A 195 -0.11 15.32 13.54
CA CYS A 195 0.19 16.74 13.67
C CYS A 195 1.51 17.08 12.99
N VAL A 196 1.55 18.24 12.34
CA VAL A 196 2.75 18.88 11.81
C VAL A 196 3.12 20.04 12.71
N TYR A 197 4.32 20.01 13.29
CA TYR A 197 4.86 21.05 14.16
C TYR A 197 6.04 21.74 13.50
N VAL A 198 6.10 23.07 13.57
CA VAL A 198 7.19 23.86 12.98
C VAL A 198 7.90 24.67 14.07
N ILE A 199 9.20 24.47 14.22
CA ILE A 199 10.04 25.16 15.21
C ILE A 199 11.16 25.89 14.48
N LYS A 200 11.04 27.21 14.32
CA LYS A 200 12.03 28.04 13.61
C LYS A 200 13.12 28.53 14.56
N ARG A 201 14.25 27.84 14.63
CA ARG A 201 15.42 28.20 15.45
C ARG A 201 16.71 27.68 14.81
N LYS A 202 17.82 28.39 15.02
CA LYS A 202 19.15 27.99 14.53
C LYS A 202 19.75 26.78 15.26
N SER A 203 19.32 26.56 16.50
CA SER A 203 19.79 25.47 17.36
C SER A 203 18.62 24.94 18.18
N ILE A 204 18.39 23.63 18.11
CA ILE A 204 17.32 22.93 18.80
C ILE A 204 17.93 21.72 19.48
N ILE A 205 17.82 21.67 20.80
CA ILE A 205 18.28 20.55 21.62
C ILE A 205 17.07 20.01 22.36
N LEU A 206 16.74 18.75 22.14
CA LEU A 206 15.64 18.07 22.81
C LEU A 206 16.18 17.17 23.93
N GLU A 207 15.46 17.08 25.03
CA GLU A 207 15.88 16.29 26.19
C GLU A 207 14.90 15.14 26.39
N GLN A 208 15.32 13.89 26.20
CA GLN A 208 14.47 12.71 26.45
C GLN A 208 13.15 12.79 25.64
N VAL A 209 13.15 12.33 24.38
CA VAL A 209 11.97 12.41 23.50
C VAL A 209 11.75 11.11 22.74
N ASN A 210 10.50 10.64 22.67
CA ASN A 210 10.07 9.59 21.75
C ASN A 210 9.13 10.21 20.70
N ILE A 211 9.54 10.23 19.44
CA ILE A 211 8.78 10.76 18.31
C ILE A 211 8.33 9.59 17.46
N ASP A 212 7.02 9.33 17.50
CA ASP A 212 6.39 8.39 16.58
C ASP A 212 6.03 9.09 15.27
N GLY A 213 7.05 9.34 14.45
CA GLY A 213 6.89 9.94 13.13
C GLY A 213 8.16 10.56 12.55
N ASN A 214 7.99 11.36 11.51
CA ASN A 214 9.07 11.90 10.69
C ASN A 214 9.57 13.25 11.20
N ILE A 215 10.86 13.50 11.05
CA ILE A 215 11.49 14.78 11.38
C ILE A 215 12.21 15.32 10.15
N TYR A 216 12.11 16.62 9.94
CA TYR A 216 12.82 17.35 8.89
C TYR A 216 13.66 18.44 9.55
N VAL A 217 14.98 18.34 9.41
CA VAL A 217 15.94 19.31 9.94
C VAL A 217 16.33 20.23 8.80
N VAL A 218 15.95 21.50 8.91
CA VAL A 218 16.18 22.53 7.88
C VAL A 218 17.28 23.46 8.35
N ASP A 219 18.50 23.20 7.88
CA ASP A 219 19.71 24.02 8.00
C ASP A 219 20.01 24.50 9.43
N CYS A 220 19.61 23.73 10.44
CA CYS A 220 19.81 24.07 11.84
C CYS A 220 20.67 23.03 12.57
N LYS A 221 21.18 23.41 13.75
CA LYS A 221 21.83 22.48 14.68
C LYS A 221 20.76 21.70 15.44
N PHE A 222 20.72 20.39 15.28
CA PHE A 222 19.78 19.51 15.96
C PHE A 222 20.52 18.50 16.84
N GLY A 223 20.20 18.49 18.13
CA GLY A 223 20.86 17.62 19.09
C GLY A 223 19.95 17.08 20.20
N CYS A 224 20.51 16.15 20.98
CA CYS A 224 19.84 15.54 22.12
C CYS A 224 20.76 15.51 23.34
N LYS A 225 20.24 15.72 24.55
CA LYS A 225 21.04 15.65 25.77
C LYS A 225 21.14 14.26 26.42
N VAL A 226 20.12 13.42 26.24
CA VAL A 226 19.98 12.18 27.03
C VAL A 226 19.60 11.00 26.14
N TYR A 227 18.39 11.03 25.58
CA TYR A 227 17.86 9.94 24.76
C TYR A 227 16.85 10.49 23.75
N MET A 228 16.93 10.01 22.52
CA MET A 228 15.96 10.31 21.48
C MET A 228 15.64 9.06 20.70
N ASN A 229 14.35 8.78 20.55
CA ASN A 229 13.86 7.73 19.68
C ASN A 229 12.98 8.35 18.59
N ILE A 230 13.33 8.11 17.33
CA ILE A 230 12.55 8.51 16.16
C ILE A 230 12.17 7.22 15.46
N THR A 231 10.88 6.91 15.40
CA THR A 231 10.47 5.56 14.99
C THR A 231 10.28 5.38 13.49
N THR A 232 10.34 6.44 12.68
CA THR A 232 10.24 6.35 11.21
C THR A 232 11.45 6.94 10.51
N GLN A 233 11.52 8.25 10.25
CA GLN A 233 12.59 8.84 9.43
C GLN A 233 13.06 10.21 9.91
N LEU A 234 14.34 10.49 9.63
CA LEU A 234 14.99 11.78 9.89
C LEU A 234 15.54 12.34 8.58
N PHE A 235 14.88 13.34 8.01
CA PHE A 235 15.34 14.06 6.82
C PHE A 235 16.20 15.26 7.19
N VAL A 236 17.28 15.48 6.45
CA VAL A 236 18.23 16.56 6.73
C VAL A 236 18.59 17.33 5.46
N THR A 237 18.46 18.65 5.50
CA THR A 237 18.94 19.51 4.42
C THR A 237 20.46 19.66 4.48
N LYS A 238 21.05 20.20 3.41
CA LYS A 238 22.50 20.20 3.19
C LYS A 238 23.30 20.84 4.33
N ASP A 239 22.82 21.93 4.91
CA ASP A 239 23.55 22.70 5.92
C ASP A 239 23.10 22.36 7.36
N ALA A 240 22.29 21.32 7.53
CA ALA A 240 21.88 20.83 8.84
C ALA A 240 23.05 20.15 9.57
N VAL A 241 23.16 20.41 10.88
CA VAL A 241 24.19 19.80 11.73
C VAL A 241 23.50 18.92 12.77
N ILE A 242 23.69 17.61 12.64
CA ILE A 242 23.08 16.61 13.52
C ILE A 242 24.10 16.11 14.53
N ASP A 243 23.71 16.10 15.80
CA ASP A 243 24.48 15.54 16.90
C ASP A 243 24.73 14.03 16.70
N GLU A 244 25.95 13.58 17.02
CA GLU A 244 26.39 12.19 16.82
C GLU A 244 25.52 11.19 17.59
N GLN A 245 25.03 11.58 18.78
CA GLN A 245 24.13 10.72 19.53
C GLN A 245 22.86 10.36 18.76
N ILE A 246 22.33 11.28 17.94
CA ILE A 246 21.12 11.03 17.15
C ILE A 246 21.46 10.08 15.99
N LYS A 247 22.60 10.28 15.33
CA LYS A 247 23.05 9.43 14.21
C LYS A 247 23.26 7.98 14.61
N GLN A 248 23.60 7.72 15.87
CA GLN A 248 23.73 6.36 16.41
C GLN A 248 22.38 5.61 16.50
N HIS A 249 21.26 6.34 16.55
CA HIS A 249 19.92 5.75 16.72
C HIS A 249 19.09 5.76 15.44
N ILE A 250 19.34 6.71 14.53
CA ILE A 250 18.65 6.79 13.24
C ILE A 250 19.58 7.37 12.18
N ASN A 251 19.55 6.78 10.99
CA ASN A 251 20.32 7.25 9.85
C ASN A 251 19.66 8.51 9.26
N PRO A 252 20.35 9.66 9.21
CA PRO A 252 19.83 10.83 8.53
C PRO A 252 19.73 10.61 7.02
N ILE A 253 18.56 10.89 6.45
CA ILE A 253 18.28 10.81 5.02
C ILE A 253 18.49 12.19 4.41
N PRO A 254 19.43 12.36 3.45
CA PRO A 254 19.62 13.62 2.76
C PRO A 254 18.33 14.07 2.06
N TRP A 255 17.97 15.34 2.24
CA TRP A 255 16.81 15.93 1.59
C TRP A 255 16.97 15.89 0.06
N ASN A 256 15.91 15.47 -0.62
CA ASN A 256 15.83 15.47 -2.06
C ASN A 256 14.45 16.04 -2.45
N THR A 257 14.44 17.25 -3.00
CA THR A 257 13.20 17.95 -3.39
C THR A 257 12.35 17.12 -4.35
N LYS A 258 12.97 16.44 -5.32
CA LYS A 258 12.21 15.62 -6.28
C LYS A 258 11.47 14.46 -5.60
N ILE A 259 12.16 13.74 -4.71
CA ILE A 259 11.64 12.50 -4.10
C ILE A 259 10.74 12.80 -2.90
N HIS A 260 11.13 13.72 -2.02
CA HIS A 260 10.45 13.96 -0.74
C HIS A 260 9.42 15.09 -0.82
N HIS A 261 9.46 15.93 -1.87
CA HIS A 261 8.50 17.02 -2.08
C HIS A 261 7.70 16.87 -3.38
N ASP A 262 8.36 16.92 -4.54
CA ASP A 262 7.65 17.06 -5.83
C ASP A 262 6.73 15.88 -6.13
N ILE A 263 7.23 14.65 -5.97
CA ILE A 263 6.47 13.44 -6.26
C ILE A 263 5.27 13.27 -5.28
N PRO A 264 5.46 13.30 -3.94
CA PRO A 264 4.34 13.25 -3.00
C PRO A 264 3.32 14.38 -3.23
N LEU A 265 3.77 15.59 -3.56
CA LEU A 265 2.90 16.72 -3.86
C LEU A 265 2.08 16.48 -5.13
N GLN A 266 2.69 15.98 -6.20
CA GLN A 266 1.99 15.62 -7.43
C GLN A 266 0.90 14.57 -7.16
N PHE A 267 1.24 13.50 -6.44
CA PHE A 267 0.29 12.47 -6.04
C PHE A 267 -0.87 13.02 -5.21
N HIS A 268 -0.57 13.87 -4.23
CA HIS A 268 -1.60 14.53 -3.43
C HIS A 268 -2.53 15.42 -4.28
N ASN A 269 -1.98 16.15 -5.24
CA ASN A 269 -2.77 16.98 -6.15
C ASN A 269 -3.70 16.13 -7.03
N LEU A 270 -3.22 14.98 -7.55
CA LEU A 270 -4.03 14.06 -8.35
C LEU A 270 -5.13 13.41 -7.50
N GLU A 271 -4.83 12.99 -6.27
CA GLU A 271 -5.84 12.49 -5.31
C GLU A 271 -6.91 13.55 -5.05
N THR A 272 -6.52 14.81 -4.86
CA THR A 272 -7.45 15.94 -4.64
C THR A 272 -8.32 16.21 -5.86
N LYS A 273 -7.75 16.23 -7.07
CA LYS A 273 -8.52 16.39 -8.31
C LYS A 273 -9.55 15.26 -8.46
N LYS A 274 -9.15 14.01 -8.21
CA LYS A 274 -10.07 12.87 -8.21
C LYS A 274 -11.23 13.06 -7.23
N GLU A 275 -10.99 13.55 -6.02
CA GLU A 275 -12.07 13.82 -5.07
C GLU A 275 -13.01 14.94 -5.52
N ILE A 276 -12.48 15.99 -6.14
CA ILE A 276 -13.29 17.08 -6.72
C ILE A 276 -14.16 16.54 -7.85
N CYS A 277 -13.60 15.75 -8.76
CA CYS A 277 -14.33 15.10 -9.85
C CYS A 277 -15.47 14.21 -9.31
N ILE A 278 -15.20 13.37 -8.31
CA ILE A 278 -16.24 12.53 -7.69
C ILE A 278 -17.37 13.38 -7.10
N LYS A 279 -17.06 14.49 -6.40
CA LYS A 279 -18.08 15.41 -5.86
C LYS A 279 -18.91 16.08 -6.94
N GLN A 280 -18.34 16.30 -8.12
CA GLN A 280 -19.01 16.84 -9.30
C GLN A 280 -19.71 15.77 -10.16
N ASN A 281 -19.69 14.51 -9.71
CA ASN A 281 -20.19 13.35 -10.45
C ASN A 281 -19.48 13.09 -11.81
N LEU A 282 -18.26 13.61 -11.95
CA LEU A 282 -17.35 13.44 -13.09
C LEU A 282 -16.49 12.18 -12.87
N ILE A 283 -17.13 11.02 -12.92
CA ILE A 283 -16.49 9.76 -12.49
C ILE A 283 -15.37 9.33 -13.45
N ASP A 284 -15.53 9.53 -14.76
CA ASP A 284 -14.52 9.14 -15.75
C ASP A 284 -13.26 10.03 -15.65
N GLU A 285 -13.43 11.33 -15.44
CA GLU A 285 -12.34 12.26 -15.18
C GLU A 285 -11.56 11.89 -13.91
N SER A 286 -12.27 11.42 -12.88
CA SER A 286 -11.62 10.93 -11.64
C SER A 286 -10.71 9.72 -11.90
N ILE A 287 -11.11 8.83 -12.82
CA ILE A 287 -10.32 7.66 -13.22
C ILE A 287 -9.09 8.10 -14.00
N ILE A 288 -9.21 9.09 -14.90
CA ILE A 288 -8.08 9.65 -15.65
C ILE A 288 -6.99 10.17 -14.70
N HIS A 289 -7.36 10.94 -13.67
CA HIS A 289 -6.38 11.42 -12.69
C HIS A 289 -5.68 10.30 -11.91
N LEU A 290 -6.38 9.20 -11.62
CA LEU A 290 -5.78 8.03 -10.97
C LEU A 290 -4.93 7.18 -11.91
N GLN A 291 -5.26 7.14 -13.21
CA GLN A 291 -4.41 6.52 -14.24
C GLN A 291 -3.13 7.32 -14.43
N GLU A 292 -3.21 8.65 -14.42
CA GLU A 292 -2.04 9.54 -14.44
C GLU A 292 -1.15 9.29 -13.21
N TYR A 293 -1.76 9.20 -12.01
CA TYR A 293 -1.04 8.82 -10.79
C TYR A 293 -0.29 7.50 -10.98
N LEU A 294 -1.00 6.46 -11.42
CA LEU A 294 -0.46 5.13 -11.62
C LEU A 294 0.73 5.16 -12.59
N GLN A 295 0.60 5.88 -13.71
CA GLN A 295 1.64 6.01 -14.71
C GLN A 295 2.89 6.71 -14.16
N ILE A 296 2.73 7.80 -13.41
CA ILE A 296 3.84 8.50 -12.77
C ILE A 296 4.54 7.58 -11.77
N ALA A 297 3.77 6.87 -10.94
CA ALA A 297 4.32 5.92 -9.98
C ALA A 297 5.11 4.79 -10.66
N MET A 298 4.59 4.24 -11.77
CA MET A 298 5.27 3.20 -12.54
C MET A 298 6.57 3.71 -13.16
N ASN A 299 6.53 4.88 -13.80
CA ASN A 299 7.69 5.47 -14.47
C ASN A 299 8.82 5.80 -13.48
N MET A 300 8.47 6.19 -12.26
CA MET A 300 9.44 6.59 -11.24
C MET A 300 10.00 5.41 -10.45
N PHE A 301 9.16 4.44 -10.09
CA PHE A 301 9.49 3.43 -9.08
C PHE A 301 9.41 1.98 -9.57
N GLY A 302 9.12 1.74 -10.85
CA GLY A 302 8.93 0.39 -11.40
C GLY A 302 7.54 -0.16 -11.10
N PHE A 303 7.36 -1.48 -10.96
CA PHE A 303 6.02 -2.09 -10.79
C PHE A 303 5.69 -2.53 -9.36
N ASN A 304 6.70 -2.62 -8.49
CA ASN A 304 6.58 -3.17 -7.13
C ASN A 304 6.83 -2.09 -6.08
N HIS A 305 6.08 -0.98 -6.18
CA HIS A 305 6.17 0.14 -5.26
C HIS A 305 4.83 0.44 -4.60
N HIS A 306 4.88 0.90 -3.36
CA HIS A 306 3.69 1.10 -2.55
C HIS A 306 2.74 2.17 -3.13
N TYR A 307 3.25 3.17 -3.85
CA TYR A 307 2.43 4.16 -4.57
C TYR A 307 1.56 3.52 -5.66
N ILE A 308 2.03 2.44 -6.29
CA ILE A 308 1.28 1.72 -7.32
C ILE A 308 0.11 0.98 -6.69
N ALA A 309 0.34 0.37 -5.53
CA ALA A 309 -0.74 -0.24 -4.76
C ALA A 309 -1.76 0.79 -4.27
N ILE A 310 -1.33 2.00 -3.87
CA ILE A 310 -2.26 3.10 -3.57
C ILE A 310 -3.14 3.38 -4.79
N ALA A 311 -2.53 3.58 -5.96
CA ALA A 311 -3.25 3.88 -7.18
C ALA A 311 -4.26 2.79 -7.54
N TYR A 312 -3.86 1.52 -7.50
CA TYR A 312 -4.77 0.40 -7.72
C TYR A 312 -5.91 0.35 -6.71
N ASN A 313 -5.64 0.53 -5.42
CA ASN A 313 -6.68 0.57 -4.39
C ASN A 313 -7.63 1.77 -4.59
N LEU A 314 -7.11 2.93 -4.98
CA LEU A 314 -7.95 4.11 -5.28
C LEU A 314 -8.82 3.88 -6.51
N LEU A 315 -8.28 3.29 -7.58
CA LEU A 315 -9.04 2.92 -8.77
C LEU A 315 -10.12 1.88 -8.43
N GLY A 316 -9.77 0.86 -7.65
CA GLY A 316 -10.70 -0.18 -7.20
C GLY A 316 -11.88 0.42 -6.42
N ASN A 317 -11.61 1.42 -5.57
CA ASN A 317 -12.66 2.15 -4.86
C ASN A 317 -13.60 2.90 -5.81
N VAL A 318 -13.08 3.58 -6.83
CA VAL A 318 -13.92 4.27 -7.83
C VAL A 318 -14.75 3.26 -8.64
N TYR A 319 -14.16 2.14 -9.07
CA TYR A 319 -14.90 1.11 -9.79
C TYR A 319 -15.98 0.44 -8.94
N SER A 320 -15.69 0.17 -7.66
CA SER A 320 -16.65 -0.43 -6.74
C SER A 320 -17.79 0.53 -6.40
N ASN A 321 -17.48 1.77 -6.00
CA ASN A 321 -18.44 2.67 -5.37
C ASN A 321 -19.12 3.64 -6.33
N ASN A 322 -18.49 3.97 -7.47
CA ASN A 322 -18.98 4.99 -8.38
C ASN A 322 -19.38 4.46 -9.75
N LYS A 323 -18.72 3.40 -10.24
CA LYS A 323 -19.10 2.73 -11.51
C LYS A 323 -19.93 1.47 -11.31
N GLU A 324 -20.08 1.01 -10.07
CA GLU A 324 -20.79 -0.24 -9.74
C GLU A 324 -20.26 -1.47 -10.53
N GLN A 325 -18.94 -1.52 -10.74
CA GLN A 325 -18.24 -2.61 -11.43
C GLN A 325 -17.39 -3.41 -10.43
N PRO A 326 -18.01 -4.30 -9.64
CA PRO A 326 -17.30 -5.01 -8.57
C PRO A 326 -16.22 -5.96 -9.10
N ASP A 327 -16.38 -6.55 -10.30
CA ASP A 327 -15.35 -7.41 -10.90
C ASP A 327 -14.03 -6.68 -11.15
N LYS A 328 -14.11 -5.49 -11.75
CA LYS A 328 -12.94 -4.66 -12.00
C LYS A 328 -12.33 -4.14 -10.70
N ALA A 329 -13.17 -3.85 -9.71
CA ALA A 329 -12.69 -3.46 -8.39
C ALA A 329 -11.91 -4.58 -7.71
N ILE A 330 -12.41 -5.83 -7.75
CA ILE A 330 -11.73 -7.00 -7.20
C ILE A 330 -10.35 -7.17 -7.85
N GLU A 331 -10.26 -7.14 -9.19
CA GLU A 331 -8.99 -7.25 -9.91
C GLU A 331 -7.97 -6.19 -9.44
N LEU A 332 -8.41 -4.95 -9.28
CA LEU A 332 -7.55 -3.85 -8.85
C LEU A 332 -7.13 -3.98 -7.39
N PHE A 333 -8.04 -4.39 -6.50
CA PHE A 333 -7.71 -4.64 -5.10
C PHE A 333 -6.77 -5.84 -4.93
N GLU A 334 -6.92 -6.91 -5.70
CA GLU A 334 -5.99 -8.05 -5.69
C GLU A 334 -4.59 -7.65 -6.14
N LYS A 335 -4.47 -6.81 -7.19
CA LYS A 335 -3.20 -6.21 -7.60
C LYS A 335 -2.56 -5.36 -6.50
N ALA A 336 -3.34 -4.51 -5.83
CA ALA A 336 -2.86 -3.72 -4.71
C ALA A 336 -2.40 -4.60 -3.54
N LEU A 337 -3.19 -5.62 -3.19
CA LEU A 337 -2.90 -6.54 -2.10
C LEU A 337 -1.60 -7.30 -2.34
N HIS A 338 -1.40 -7.81 -3.56
CA HIS A 338 -0.20 -8.53 -3.94
C HIS A 338 1.07 -7.68 -3.72
N ILE A 339 1.06 -6.43 -4.19
CA ILE A 339 2.20 -5.52 -4.04
C ILE A 339 2.48 -5.25 -2.56
N ILE A 340 1.45 -4.98 -1.76
CA ILE A 340 1.63 -4.57 -0.36
C ILE A 340 2.02 -5.72 0.54
N LEU A 341 1.49 -6.91 0.32
CA LEU A 341 1.95 -8.12 1.01
C LEU A 341 3.44 -8.35 0.76
N HIS A 342 3.91 -8.12 -0.47
CA HIS A 342 5.33 -8.25 -0.80
C HIS A 342 6.21 -7.19 -0.11
N ILE A 343 5.76 -5.93 -0.04
CA ILE A 343 6.58 -4.83 0.52
C ILE A 343 6.54 -4.79 2.06
N PHE A 344 5.37 -4.99 2.66
CA PHE A 344 5.13 -4.77 4.10
C PHE A 344 4.82 -6.05 4.89
N GLY A 345 4.55 -7.17 4.22
CA GLY A 345 4.11 -8.40 4.87
C GLY A 345 2.65 -8.33 5.34
N ILE A 346 2.21 -9.41 5.99
CA ILE A 346 0.80 -9.60 6.39
C ILE A 346 0.32 -8.68 7.53
N ASN A 347 1.22 -8.27 8.42
CA ASN A 347 0.91 -7.51 9.63
C ASN A 347 0.96 -5.99 9.39
N ASN A 348 0.23 -5.51 8.38
CA ASN A 348 0.20 -4.10 8.02
C ASN A 348 -1.25 -3.60 7.84
N ASP A 349 -1.57 -2.43 8.42
CA ASP A 349 -2.93 -1.87 8.41
C ASP A 349 -3.46 -1.59 6.99
N PHE A 350 -2.59 -1.39 6.00
CA PHE A 350 -3.01 -1.23 4.62
C PHE A 350 -3.47 -2.55 3.99
N VAL A 351 -2.80 -3.66 4.32
CA VAL A 351 -3.23 -5.01 3.91
C VAL A 351 -4.65 -5.26 4.41
N ALA A 352 -4.88 -4.98 5.70
CA ALA A 352 -6.20 -5.10 6.30
C ALA A 352 -7.25 -4.21 5.60
N SER A 353 -6.89 -2.96 5.28
CA SER A 353 -7.76 -2.05 4.54
C SER A 353 -8.13 -2.58 3.13
N ILE A 354 -7.18 -3.19 2.42
CA ILE A 354 -7.43 -3.79 1.10
C ILE A 354 -8.33 -5.03 1.23
N TYR A 355 -8.13 -5.86 2.26
CA TYR A 355 -9.05 -6.97 2.54
C TYR A 355 -10.47 -6.49 2.84
N THR A 356 -10.66 -5.44 3.62
CA THR A 356 -11.99 -4.85 3.83
C THR A 356 -12.61 -4.39 2.50
N ASN A 357 -11.84 -3.75 1.62
CA ASN A 357 -12.33 -3.32 0.31
C ASN A 357 -12.69 -4.49 -0.62
N LEU A 358 -11.90 -5.57 -0.61
CA LEU A 358 -12.24 -6.82 -1.28
C LEU A 358 -13.53 -7.42 -0.73
N GLY A 359 -13.69 -7.44 0.59
CA GLY A 359 -14.91 -7.92 1.24
C GLY A 359 -16.15 -7.17 0.77
N ILE A 360 -16.08 -5.84 0.69
CA ILE A 360 -17.16 -5.00 0.17
C ILE A 360 -17.46 -5.32 -1.29
N ALA A 361 -16.42 -5.49 -2.12
CA ALA A 361 -16.60 -5.79 -3.54
C ALA A 361 -17.23 -7.18 -3.76
N TYR A 362 -16.82 -8.20 -3.00
CA TYR A 362 -17.43 -9.53 -3.01
C TYR A 362 -18.87 -9.51 -2.48
N GLU A 363 -19.17 -8.71 -1.45
CA GLU A 363 -20.54 -8.53 -0.94
C GLU A 363 -21.47 -7.93 -2.02
N LYS A 364 -20.99 -6.92 -2.78
CA LYS A 364 -21.77 -6.36 -3.91
C LYS A 364 -22.08 -7.40 -4.99
N LYS A 365 -21.24 -8.43 -5.13
CA LYS A 365 -21.50 -9.59 -5.99
C LYS A 365 -22.35 -10.68 -5.34
N SER A 366 -22.78 -10.49 -4.09
CA SER A 366 -23.45 -11.51 -3.28
C SER A 366 -22.62 -12.80 -3.12
N ILE A 367 -21.29 -12.73 -3.24
CA ILE A 367 -20.38 -13.84 -2.99
C ILE A 367 -19.98 -13.78 -1.51
N TYR A 368 -20.91 -14.17 -0.65
CA TYR A 368 -20.80 -13.93 0.79
C TYR A 368 -19.64 -14.68 1.46
N ASP A 369 -19.34 -15.91 1.04
CA ASP A 369 -18.24 -16.70 1.62
C ASP A 369 -16.89 -15.99 1.50
N LYS A 370 -16.58 -15.47 0.30
CA LYS A 370 -15.35 -14.70 0.06
C LYS A 370 -15.35 -13.36 0.78
N ALA A 371 -16.51 -12.72 0.89
CA ALA A 371 -16.63 -11.47 1.62
C ALA A 371 -16.33 -11.66 3.11
N ILE A 372 -16.88 -12.72 3.73
CA ILE A 372 -16.61 -13.11 5.10
C ILE A 372 -15.11 -13.39 5.29
N GLU A 373 -14.51 -14.22 4.44
CA GLU A 373 -13.08 -14.55 4.52
C GLU A 373 -12.21 -13.27 4.50
N CYS A 374 -12.53 -12.33 3.61
CA CYS A 374 -11.80 -11.07 3.51
C CYS A 374 -11.95 -10.22 4.78
N TYR A 375 -13.17 -10.05 5.31
CA TYR A 375 -13.37 -9.27 6.53
C TYR A 375 -12.70 -9.93 7.75
N GLU A 376 -12.74 -11.26 7.87
CA GLU A 376 -12.05 -11.97 8.95
C GLU A 376 -10.53 -11.79 8.84
N LYS A 377 -9.95 -11.92 7.64
CA LYS A 377 -8.52 -11.61 7.42
C LYS A 377 -8.17 -10.18 7.84
N ALA A 378 -8.98 -9.20 7.46
CA ALA A 378 -8.77 -7.81 7.88
C ALA A 378 -8.77 -7.68 9.41
N LEU A 379 -9.75 -8.29 10.09
CA LEU A 379 -9.87 -8.27 11.54
C LEU A 379 -8.73 -8.99 12.27
N THR A 380 -8.15 -10.05 11.70
CA THR A 380 -6.96 -10.70 12.28
C THR A 380 -5.72 -9.82 12.26
N ILE A 381 -5.63 -8.89 11.31
CA ILE A 381 -4.48 -7.99 11.15
C ILE A 381 -4.66 -6.74 12.02
N PHE A 382 -5.88 -6.20 12.09
CA PHE A 382 -6.15 -5.03 12.92
C PHE A 382 -5.98 -5.36 14.41
N SER A 383 -4.91 -4.86 15.02
CA SER A 383 -4.71 -4.93 16.47
C SER A 383 -5.44 -3.82 17.24
N ASN A 384 -6.07 -2.88 16.53
CA ASN A 384 -6.45 -1.57 17.07
C ASN A 384 -7.96 -1.31 16.96
N THR A 385 -8.48 -0.59 17.95
CA THR A 385 -9.84 -0.03 17.97
C THR A 385 -9.93 1.16 17.01
N ASN A 386 -10.08 0.89 15.71
CA ASN A 386 -10.22 1.91 14.67
C ASN A 386 -11.53 1.75 13.90
N LYS A 387 -11.86 2.76 13.08
CA LYS A 387 -13.13 2.77 12.32
C LYS A 387 -13.24 1.60 11.34
N ILE A 388 -12.14 1.22 10.68
CA ILE A 388 -12.14 0.14 9.68
C ILE A 388 -12.45 -1.21 10.33
N THR A 389 -11.95 -1.43 11.55
CA THR A 389 -12.31 -2.60 12.38
C THR A 389 -13.81 -2.63 12.67
N ALA A 390 -14.41 -1.50 13.08
CA ALA A 390 -15.85 -1.40 13.32
C ALA A 390 -16.68 -1.64 12.04
N ASP A 391 -16.27 -1.03 10.92
CA ASP A 391 -16.92 -1.19 9.62
C ASP A 391 -16.87 -2.66 9.15
N SER A 392 -15.76 -3.36 9.42
CA SER A 392 -15.61 -4.79 9.09
C SER A 392 -16.54 -5.68 9.93
N PHE A 393 -16.63 -5.43 11.25
CA PHE A 393 -17.61 -6.12 12.09
C PHE A 393 -19.05 -5.84 11.67
N TRP A 394 -19.37 -4.58 11.38
CA TRP A 394 -20.69 -4.18 10.91
C TRP A 394 -21.07 -4.90 9.59
N ASN A 395 -20.15 -4.99 8.64
CA ASN A 395 -20.41 -5.67 7.36
C ASN A 395 -20.56 -7.19 7.52
N LEU A 396 -19.72 -7.83 8.36
CA LEU A 396 -19.92 -9.24 8.73
C LEU A 396 -21.32 -9.46 9.33
N ALA A 397 -21.72 -8.60 10.27
CA ALA A 397 -23.03 -8.68 10.90
C ALA A 397 -24.17 -8.58 9.88
N LEU A 398 -24.06 -7.67 8.90
CA LEU A 398 -25.02 -7.55 7.81
C LEU A 398 -25.11 -8.82 6.95
N ILE A 399 -23.97 -9.45 6.64
CA ILE A 399 -23.92 -10.69 5.87
C ILE A 399 -24.58 -11.84 6.65
N PHE A 400 -24.21 -12.05 7.92
CA PHE A 400 -24.80 -13.11 8.74
C PHE A 400 -26.31 -12.91 8.93
N ALA A 401 -26.78 -11.66 9.08
CA ALA A 401 -28.20 -11.37 9.14
C ALA A 401 -28.93 -11.71 7.83
N LYS A 402 -28.31 -11.45 6.67
CA LYS A 402 -28.86 -11.85 5.36
C LYS A 402 -28.92 -13.37 5.20
N LEU A 403 -27.96 -14.09 5.78
CA LEU A 403 -27.91 -15.56 5.78
C LEU A 403 -28.86 -16.20 6.82
N GLY A 404 -29.52 -15.41 7.65
CA GLY A 404 -30.44 -15.88 8.69
C GLY A 404 -29.78 -16.28 10.01
N ASP A 405 -28.46 -16.14 10.14
CA ASP A 405 -27.76 -16.35 11.41
C ASP A 405 -27.79 -15.08 12.27
N ASN A 406 -28.97 -14.82 12.85
CA ASN A 406 -29.21 -13.64 13.69
C ASN A 406 -28.34 -13.63 14.94
N LYS A 407 -27.95 -14.80 15.47
CA LYS A 407 -27.12 -14.91 16.67
C LYS A 407 -25.70 -14.40 16.39
N THR A 408 -25.09 -14.87 15.30
CA THR A 408 -23.75 -14.41 14.90
C THR A 408 -23.78 -12.96 14.45
N ALA A 409 -24.83 -12.54 13.74
CA ALA A 409 -25.03 -11.16 13.35
C ALA A 409 -25.10 -10.21 14.56
N CYS A 410 -25.90 -10.57 15.57
CA CYS A 410 -26.05 -9.78 16.79
C CYS A 410 -24.69 -9.57 17.49
N ARG A 411 -23.91 -10.66 17.66
CA ARG A 411 -22.55 -10.59 18.24
C ARG A 411 -21.63 -9.63 17.48
N TYR A 412 -21.64 -9.67 16.15
CA TYR A 412 -20.81 -8.75 15.37
C TYR A 412 -21.31 -7.30 15.41
N PHE A 413 -22.62 -7.05 15.47
CA PHE A 413 -23.15 -5.70 15.69
C PHE A 413 -22.76 -5.16 17.07
N GLU A 414 -22.71 -6.00 18.11
CA GLU A 414 -22.23 -5.60 19.44
C GLU A 414 -20.76 -5.17 19.40
N GLU A 415 -19.89 -5.91 18.71
CA GLU A 415 -18.48 -5.53 18.56
C GLU A 415 -18.33 -4.22 17.79
N ALA A 416 -19.06 -4.05 16.68
CA ALA A 416 -19.08 -2.78 15.95
C ALA A 416 -19.57 -1.62 16.83
N TRP A 417 -20.64 -1.82 17.62
CA TRP A 417 -21.19 -0.81 18.53
C TRP A 417 -20.19 -0.38 19.60
N LYS A 418 -19.48 -1.33 20.23
CA LYS A 418 -18.44 -1.03 21.23
C LYS A 418 -17.34 -0.13 20.65
N ILE A 419 -16.88 -0.46 19.45
CA ILE A 419 -15.81 0.30 18.79
C ILE A 419 -16.31 1.69 18.36
N TYR A 420 -17.47 1.79 17.69
CA TYR A 420 -18.03 3.08 17.31
C TYR A 420 -18.28 3.99 18.52
N SER A 421 -18.79 3.45 19.63
CA SER A 421 -19.00 4.21 20.86
C SER A 421 -17.70 4.74 21.45
N THR A 422 -16.62 3.97 21.32
CA THR A 422 -15.28 4.38 21.79
C THR A 422 -14.70 5.50 20.91
N ILE A 423 -14.86 5.41 19.59
CA ILE A 423 -14.25 6.36 18.64
C ILE A 423 -15.07 7.65 18.53
N PHE A 424 -16.39 7.53 18.42
CA PHE A 424 -17.27 8.65 18.10
C PHE A 424 -18.19 9.09 19.25
N GLY A 425 -18.22 8.32 20.35
CA GLY A 425 -19.16 8.50 21.44
C GLY A 425 -20.45 7.71 21.25
N GLU A 426 -21.15 7.43 22.36
CA GLU A 426 -22.36 6.60 22.40
C GLU A 426 -23.51 7.15 21.57
N TRP A 427 -23.61 8.48 21.46
CA TRP A 427 -24.71 9.18 20.78
C TRP A 427 -24.42 9.47 19.29
N ASN A 428 -23.29 8.99 18.77
CA ASN A 428 -23.01 9.13 17.35
C ASN A 428 -23.95 8.26 16.51
N ARG A 429 -24.24 8.70 15.29
CA ARG A 429 -25.10 8.00 14.32
C ARG A 429 -24.70 6.53 14.14
N GLU A 430 -23.42 6.23 13.97
CA GLU A 430 -22.96 4.85 13.73
C GLU A 430 -23.11 3.99 14.99
N SER A 431 -22.78 4.54 16.16
CA SER A 431 -22.98 3.88 17.46
C SER A 431 -24.45 3.53 17.69
N LEU A 432 -25.36 4.50 17.47
CA LEU A 432 -26.79 4.31 17.63
C LEU A 432 -27.36 3.30 16.64
N ARG A 433 -26.86 3.32 15.39
CA ARG A 433 -27.29 2.38 14.35
C ARG A 433 -26.88 0.94 14.66
N ALA A 434 -25.65 0.74 15.14
CA ALA A 434 -25.16 -0.56 15.61
C ALA A 434 -25.97 -1.04 16.82
N LYS A 435 -26.20 -0.19 17.82
CA LYS A 435 -27.04 -0.50 18.98
C LYS A 435 -28.44 -0.94 18.59
N TRP A 436 -29.11 -0.19 17.71
CA TRP A 436 -30.46 -0.51 17.25
C TRP A 436 -30.52 -1.88 16.55
N LYS A 437 -29.48 -2.27 15.80
CA LYS A 437 -29.39 -3.60 15.18
C LYS A 437 -29.25 -4.71 16.22
N VAL A 438 -28.48 -4.48 17.28
CA VAL A 438 -28.36 -5.42 18.41
C VAL A 438 -29.72 -5.62 19.06
N GLU A 439 -30.41 -4.54 19.42
CA GLU A 439 -31.74 -4.59 20.07
C GLU A 439 -32.74 -5.38 19.21
N LYS A 440 -32.82 -5.07 17.92
CA LYS A 440 -33.76 -5.73 16.98
C LYS A 440 -33.49 -7.23 16.79
N LEU A 441 -32.24 -7.67 16.88
CA LEU A 441 -31.87 -9.09 16.67
C LEU A 441 -31.84 -9.89 17.97
N SER A 442 -31.98 -9.21 19.12
CA SER A 442 -32.05 -9.83 20.44
C SER A 442 -33.49 -10.12 20.89
N GLU A 443 -34.47 -9.50 20.22
CA GLU A 443 -35.91 -9.82 20.28
C GLU A 443 -36.24 -11.03 19.40
#